data_AF-A0A212CRL8-F1
#
_entry.id   AF-A0A212CRL8-F1
#
_cell.length_a   1.000
_cell.length_b   1.000
_cell.length_c   1.000
_cell.angle_alpha   90.00
_cell.angle_beta   90.00
_cell.angle_gamma   90.00
#
_symmetry.space_group_name_H-M   'P 1'
#
loop_
_entity.id
_entity.type
_entity.pdbx_description
1 polymer ?
#
loop_
_entity_poly.entity_id
_entity_poly.type
_entity_poly.pdbx_seq_one_letter_code
_entity_poly.pdbx_strand_id
1 'polypeptide(L)'
;MVCLLLQVEQEKLDKIWPKLRVLARSSPTDKHTLVKGIIDSTVGDQRQVVAVTGDGTNDGPALKKADVGFAMGIAGTDVAKEASDIILTDDNFTSIVKAVMWGRNVYDSISKFLQFQLTVNVVAVIVAFTGACITQDSPLKAVQMLWVNLIMDTFASLALATEPPTDSLLKRRPYGRNKPLISRTMMKNILGHAVYQLSVIFFLVFAGEPRGGWGRGQRVECEREMGQRPAQEEKGAGSRLSQRGDSIFTRRVHLCSHAAVHYGIL
;
A
#
# COMPACT_ATOMS: atom_id res chain seq x y z
N MET A 1 6.36 40.71 -27.53
CA MET A 1 6.88 39.38 -27.91
C MET A 1 5.71 38.40 -27.85
N VAL A 2 4.87 38.43 -28.88
CA VAL A 2 3.57 37.75 -28.95
C VAL A 2 3.57 36.92 -30.25
N CYS A 3 3.04 35.70 -30.16
CA CYS A 3 2.64 34.82 -31.27
C CYS A 3 3.76 34.31 -32.21
N LEU A 4 4.54 33.33 -31.75
CA LEU A 4 5.36 32.50 -32.66
C LEU A 4 5.70 31.14 -32.01
N LEU A 5 4.70 30.31 -31.71
CA LEU A 5 4.90 28.92 -31.23
C LEU A 5 4.53 27.85 -32.26
N LEU A 6 4.14 28.23 -33.50
CA LEU A 6 3.65 27.26 -34.50
C LEU A 6 4.70 26.28 -35.05
N GLN A 7 5.99 26.48 -34.75
CA GLN A 7 7.06 25.50 -34.99
C GLN A 7 8.15 25.67 -33.91
N VAL A 8 7.85 25.34 -32.66
CA VAL A 8 8.92 25.28 -31.66
C VAL A 8 9.61 23.93 -31.71
N GLU A 9 10.80 23.98 -32.28
CA GLU A 9 11.84 22.98 -32.11
C GLU A 9 12.02 22.70 -30.61
N GLN A 10 11.90 21.43 -30.20
CA GLN A 10 11.89 21.03 -28.79
C GLN A 10 13.06 21.63 -28.00
N GLU A 11 14.23 21.75 -28.63
CA GLU A 11 15.43 22.36 -28.05
C GLU A 11 15.26 23.82 -27.60
N LYS A 12 14.44 24.60 -28.29
CA LYS A 12 14.16 26.00 -27.93
C LYS A 12 13.16 26.06 -26.77
N LEU A 13 12.16 25.19 -26.79
CA LEU A 13 11.20 25.03 -25.70
C LEU A 13 11.94 24.66 -24.42
N ASP A 14 12.86 23.69 -24.49
CA ASP A 14 13.71 23.19 -23.41
C ASP A 14 14.52 24.31 -22.72
N LYS A 15 14.98 25.31 -23.48
CA LYS A 15 15.70 26.47 -22.91
C LYS A 15 14.78 27.47 -22.21
N ILE A 16 13.52 27.56 -22.62
CA ILE A 16 12.59 28.63 -22.20
C ILE A 16 11.66 28.17 -21.08
N TRP A 17 11.10 26.96 -21.17
CA TRP A 17 10.06 26.48 -20.27
C TRP A 17 10.45 26.51 -18.77
N PRO A 18 11.71 26.28 -18.35
CA PRO A 18 12.06 26.35 -16.93
C PRO A 18 11.90 27.76 -16.32
N LYS A 19 12.03 28.80 -17.16
CA LYS A 19 11.89 30.21 -16.79
C LYS A 19 10.50 30.77 -17.10
N LEU A 20 9.72 30.08 -17.93
CA LEU A 20 8.38 30.51 -18.32
C LEU A 20 7.42 30.41 -17.13
N ARG A 21 6.86 31.55 -16.72
CA ARG A 21 5.85 31.65 -15.65
C ARG A 21 4.51 32.15 -16.14
N VAL A 22 4.51 33.00 -17.16
CA VAL A 22 3.31 33.62 -17.71
C VAL A 22 3.32 33.43 -19.23
N LEU A 23 2.24 32.84 -19.74
CA LEU A 23 1.94 32.79 -21.16
C LEU A 23 0.67 33.62 -21.37
N ALA A 24 0.81 34.79 -21.99
CA ALA A 24 -0.31 35.69 -22.25
C ALA A 24 -0.71 35.66 -23.73
N ARG A 25 -1.99 35.96 -24.02
CA ARG A 25 -2.53 36.00 -25.38
C ARG A 25 -2.30 34.69 -26.16
N SER A 26 -2.38 33.56 -25.46
CA SER A 26 -2.21 32.22 -26.05
C SER A 26 -3.47 31.75 -26.77
N SER A 27 -3.28 31.09 -27.90
CA SER A 27 -4.30 30.27 -28.53
C SER A 27 -4.44 28.91 -27.82
N PRO A 28 -5.58 28.20 -27.99
CA PRO A 28 -5.74 26.84 -27.45
C PRO A 28 -4.65 25.87 -27.94
N THR A 29 -4.22 26.03 -29.19
CA THR A 29 -3.10 25.27 -29.78
C THR A 29 -1.78 25.53 -29.08
N ASP A 30 -1.51 26.77 -28.63
CA ASP A 30 -0.29 27.10 -27.89
C ASP A 30 -0.25 26.40 -26.52
N LYS A 31 -1.40 26.34 -25.83
CA LYS A 31 -1.53 25.65 -24.55
C LYS A 31 -1.27 24.15 -24.72
N HIS A 32 -1.85 23.52 -25.75
CA HIS A 32 -1.60 22.12 -26.05
C HIS A 32 -0.13 21.85 -26.38
N THR A 33 0.50 22.68 -27.23
CA THR A 33 1.92 22.55 -27.59
C THR A 33 2.83 22.72 -26.39
N LEU A 34 2.52 23.65 -25.47
CA LEU A 34 3.29 23.83 -24.24
C LEU A 34 3.19 22.59 -23.34
N VAL A 35 2.00 22.04 -23.14
CA VAL A 35 1.79 20.85 -22.30
C VAL A 35 2.55 19.66 -22.89
N LYS A 36 2.44 19.44 -24.20
CA LYS A 36 3.20 18.40 -24.91
C LYS A 36 4.71 18.64 -24.78
N GLY A 37 5.17 19.86 -24.99
CA GLY A 37 6.58 20.22 -24.88
C GLY A 37 7.18 20.02 -23.48
N ILE A 38 6.43 20.31 -22.41
CA ILE A 38 6.88 20.06 -21.03
C ILE A 38 6.92 18.55 -20.74
N ILE A 39 5.96 17.79 -21.26
CA ILE A 39 5.88 16.34 -21.11
C ILE A 39 7.03 15.63 -21.86
N ASP A 40 7.38 16.12 -23.05
CA ASP A 40 8.40 15.53 -23.92
C ASP A 40 9.82 16.07 -23.60
N SER A 41 9.93 17.14 -22.81
CA SER A 41 11.19 17.77 -22.39
C SER A 41 12.09 16.84 -21.58
N THR A 42 13.39 16.90 -21.87
CA THR A 42 14.43 16.09 -21.21
C THR A 42 15.38 16.92 -20.35
N VAL A 43 15.07 18.20 -20.12
CA VAL A 43 15.95 19.13 -19.37
C VAL A 43 16.11 18.74 -17.91
N GLY A 44 15.10 18.12 -17.32
CA GLY A 44 15.19 17.58 -15.96
C GLY A 44 15.69 16.14 -15.96
N ASP A 45 16.35 15.73 -14.88
CA ASP A 45 16.72 14.31 -14.64
C ASP A 45 15.54 13.34 -14.76
N GLN A 46 14.31 13.86 -14.67
CA GLN A 46 13.07 13.11 -14.76
C GLN A 46 12.01 13.90 -15.53
N ARG A 47 11.18 13.16 -16.28
CA ARG A 47 9.96 13.68 -16.92
C ARG A 47 9.07 14.35 -15.87
N GLN A 48 8.63 15.56 -16.16
CA GLN A 48 7.73 16.31 -15.29
C GLN A 48 6.31 15.74 -15.35
N VAL A 49 5.57 15.90 -14.25
CA VAL A 49 4.13 15.58 -14.19
C VAL A 49 3.37 16.89 -14.31
N VAL A 50 2.56 17.03 -15.35
CA VAL A 50 1.90 18.29 -15.69
C VAL A 50 0.42 18.20 -15.36
N ALA A 51 -0.04 19.11 -14.49
CA ALA A 51 -1.46 19.36 -14.26
C ALA A 51 -1.89 20.60 -15.03
N VAL A 52 -3.03 20.53 -15.72
CA VAL A 52 -3.59 21.64 -16.50
C VAL A 52 -5.00 21.91 -16.04
N THR A 53 -5.38 23.17 -15.96
CA THR A 53 -6.77 23.59 -15.72
C THR A 53 -7.37 24.24 -16.96
N GLY A 54 -8.67 24.07 -17.16
CA GLY A 54 -9.42 24.66 -18.27
C GLY A 54 -10.92 24.64 -18.02
N ASP A 55 -11.62 25.59 -18.61
CA ASP A 55 -13.06 25.81 -18.48
C ASP A 55 -13.75 25.78 -19.85
N GLY A 56 -13.04 26.15 -20.92
CA GLY A 56 -13.57 26.19 -22.28
C GLY A 56 -13.50 24.86 -23.03
N THR A 57 -14.38 24.69 -24.02
CA THR A 57 -14.37 23.57 -24.99
C THR A 57 -13.03 23.45 -25.72
N ASN A 58 -12.38 24.60 -25.95
CA ASN A 58 -11.07 24.69 -26.61
C ASN A 58 -9.92 24.10 -25.79
N ASP A 59 -10.08 23.97 -24.47
CA ASP A 59 -9.06 23.41 -23.59
C ASP A 59 -9.06 21.88 -23.57
N GLY A 60 -10.09 21.24 -24.14
CA GLY A 60 -10.25 19.77 -24.16
C GLY A 60 -8.98 19.01 -24.60
N PRO A 61 -8.36 19.34 -25.75
CA PRO A 61 -7.12 18.67 -26.19
C PRO A 61 -5.92 18.88 -25.26
N ALA A 62 -5.85 19.99 -24.53
CA ALA A 62 -4.78 20.26 -23.57
C ALA A 62 -5.03 19.51 -22.26
N LEU A 63 -6.28 19.51 -21.77
CA LEU A 63 -6.71 18.75 -20.58
C LEU A 63 -6.46 17.25 -20.77
N LYS A 64 -6.83 16.71 -21.94
CA LYS A 64 -6.66 15.27 -22.23
C LYS A 64 -5.19 14.86 -22.42
N LYS A 65 -4.33 15.79 -22.81
CA LYS A 65 -2.89 15.54 -23.01
C LYS A 65 -2.09 15.65 -21.71
N ALA A 66 -2.58 16.42 -20.74
CA ALA A 66 -1.96 16.56 -19.43
C ALA A 66 -1.91 15.22 -18.68
N ASP A 67 -1.03 15.09 -17.69
CA ASP A 67 -1.04 13.91 -16.82
C ASP A 67 -2.24 13.95 -15.85
N VAL A 68 -2.71 15.15 -15.49
CA VAL A 68 -3.94 15.37 -14.72
C VAL A 68 -4.65 16.63 -15.23
N GLY A 69 -5.88 16.49 -15.72
CA GLY A 69 -6.73 17.61 -16.14
C GLY A 69 -7.72 18.05 -15.04
N PHE A 70 -7.80 19.36 -14.80
CA PHE A 70 -8.75 20.00 -13.88
C PHE A 70 -9.78 20.84 -14.64
N ALA A 71 -11.07 20.50 -14.52
CA ALA A 71 -12.15 21.34 -15.02
C ALA A 71 -12.79 22.18 -13.92
N MET A 72 -13.27 23.36 -14.29
CA MET A 72 -14.10 24.20 -13.43
C MET A 72 -15.55 23.66 -13.41
N GLY A 73 -16.13 23.54 -12.23
CA GLY A 73 -17.46 22.97 -12.01
C GLY A 73 -18.58 23.95 -12.31
N ILE A 74 -18.41 25.22 -11.91
CA ILE A 74 -19.45 26.24 -12.06
C ILE A 74 -19.29 26.94 -13.42
N ALA A 75 -18.10 27.46 -13.73
CA ALA A 75 -17.82 28.19 -14.96
C ALA A 75 -17.47 27.30 -16.16
N GLY A 76 -17.14 26.02 -15.93
CA GLY A 76 -16.66 25.13 -16.98
C GLY A 76 -17.77 24.54 -17.85
N THR A 77 -17.48 24.46 -19.15
CA THR A 77 -18.32 23.79 -20.16
C THR A 77 -18.34 22.28 -19.94
N ASP A 78 -19.43 21.61 -20.34
CA ASP A 78 -19.57 20.16 -20.18
C ASP A 78 -18.49 19.38 -20.95
N VAL A 79 -18.08 19.89 -22.11
CA VAL A 79 -16.96 19.32 -22.88
C VAL A 79 -15.64 19.38 -22.11
N ALA A 80 -15.37 20.47 -21.37
CA ALA A 80 -14.18 20.56 -20.54
C ALA A 80 -14.24 19.58 -19.35
N LYS A 81 -15.41 19.41 -18.74
CA LYS A 81 -15.64 18.45 -17.66
C LYS A 81 -15.43 17.01 -18.12
N GLU A 82 -15.96 16.64 -19.28
CA GLU A 82 -15.77 15.30 -19.88
C GLU A 82 -14.31 15.03 -20.28
N ALA A 83 -13.57 16.07 -20.68
CA ALA A 83 -12.16 15.96 -21.05
C ALA A 83 -11.20 15.92 -19.84
N SER A 84 -11.67 16.30 -18.65
CA SER A 84 -10.88 16.40 -17.41
C SER A 84 -10.91 15.12 -16.56
N ASP A 85 -9.91 14.96 -15.68
CA ASP A 85 -9.86 13.85 -14.72
C ASP A 85 -10.49 14.21 -13.37
N ILE A 86 -10.43 15.50 -13.00
CA ILE A 86 -10.94 16.02 -11.72
C ILE A 86 -11.74 17.30 -11.99
N ILE A 87 -12.95 17.38 -11.44
CA ILE A 87 -13.81 18.57 -11.53
C ILE A 87 -13.78 19.30 -10.19
N LEU A 88 -13.44 20.59 -10.21
CA LEU A 88 -13.49 21.46 -9.05
C LEU A 88 -14.91 21.98 -8.86
N THR A 89 -15.58 21.57 -7.79
CA THR A 89 -16.98 21.96 -7.55
C THR A 89 -17.14 23.41 -7.08
N ASP A 90 -16.08 24.01 -6.56
CA ASP A 90 -16.07 25.35 -5.96
C ASP A 90 -15.27 26.39 -6.75
N ASP A 91 -14.75 26.01 -7.94
CA ASP A 91 -13.97 26.89 -8.83
C ASP A 91 -12.78 27.59 -8.15
N ASN A 92 -12.22 26.97 -7.11
CA ASN A 92 -11.16 27.55 -6.30
C ASN A 92 -9.82 26.83 -6.49
N PHE A 93 -8.76 27.60 -6.77
CA PHE A 93 -7.40 27.07 -6.88
C PHE A 93 -6.90 26.40 -5.58
N THR A 94 -7.44 26.77 -4.42
CA THR A 94 -7.10 26.10 -3.15
C THR A 94 -7.51 24.62 -3.16
N SER A 95 -8.56 24.25 -3.89
CA SER A 95 -9.02 22.87 -4.02
C SER A 95 -8.03 22.00 -4.81
N ILE A 96 -7.29 22.58 -5.76
CA ILE A 96 -6.18 21.90 -6.44
C ILE A 96 -5.06 21.56 -5.44
N VAL A 97 -4.71 22.49 -4.55
CA VAL A 97 -3.68 22.25 -3.53
C VAL A 97 -4.12 21.14 -2.56
N LYS A 98 -5.40 21.13 -2.16
CA LYS A 98 -5.98 20.06 -1.34
C LYS A 98 -5.94 18.71 -2.08
N ALA A 99 -6.28 18.66 -3.36
CA ALA A 99 -6.20 17.44 -4.16
C ALA A 99 -4.77 16.88 -4.22
N VAL A 100 -3.76 17.75 -4.39
CA VAL A 100 -2.35 17.35 -4.35
C VAL A 100 -1.94 16.84 -2.97
N MET A 101 -2.43 17.46 -1.90
CA MET A 101 -2.19 17.01 -0.52
C MET A 101 -2.75 15.59 -0.29
N TRP A 102 -3.99 15.34 -0.73
CA TRP A 102 -4.61 14.02 -0.68
C TRP A 102 -3.87 12.99 -1.52
N GLY A 103 -3.43 13.34 -2.73
CA GLY A 103 -2.63 12.44 -3.57
C GLY A 103 -1.31 12.04 -2.91
N ARG A 104 -0.65 12.98 -2.21
CA ARG A 104 0.58 12.69 -1.44
C ARG A 104 0.31 11.78 -0.24
N ASN A 105 -0.83 11.95 0.42
CA ASN A 105 -1.24 11.12 1.55
C ASN A 105 -1.48 9.66 1.11
N VAL A 106 -2.26 9.48 0.04
CA VAL A 106 -2.55 8.16 -0.54
C VAL A 106 -1.27 7.39 -0.88
N TYR A 107 -0.28 8.06 -1.49
CA TYR A 107 1.00 7.42 -1.81
C TYR A 107 1.77 6.94 -0.56
N ASP A 108 1.77 7.73 0.51
CA ASP A 108 2.43 7.34 1.76
C ASP A 108 1.69 6.19 2.44
N SER A 109 0.35 6.23 2.47
CA SER A 109 -0.47 5.15 3.00
C SER A 109 -0.25 3.84 2.23
N ILE A 110 -0.19 3.87 0.90
CA ILE A 110 0.17 2.67 0.09
C ILE A 110 1.58 2.18 0.44
N SER A 111 2.55 3.08 0.63
CA SER A 111 3.92 2.68 0.98
C SER A 111 3.99 2.01 2.35
N LYS A 112 3.26 2.53 3.35
CA LYS A 112 3.11 1.92 4.69
C LYS A 112 2.44 0.54 4.61
N PHE A 113 1.39 0.42 3.80
CA PHE A 113 0.72 -0.86 3.54
C PHE A 113 1.69 -1.93 3.08
N LEU A 114 2.45 -1.61 2.03
CA LEU A 114 3.40 -2.52 1.43
C LEU A 114 4.50 -2.88 2.41
N GLN A 115 4.88 -1.96 3.31
CA GLN A 115 5.86 -2.25 4.35
C GLN A 115 5.34 -3.34 5.30
N PHE A 116 4.09 -3.20 5.75
CA PHE A 116 3.45 -4.17 6.62
C PHE A 116 3.28 -5.53 5.92
N GLN A 117 2.71 -5.52 4.72
CA GLN A 117 2.43 -6.72 3.93
C GLN A 117 3.69 -7.51 3.59
N LEU A 118 4.75 -6.82 3.17
CA LEU A 118 6.01 -7.46 2.80
C LEU A 118 6.72 -8.05 4.02
N THR A 119 6.66 -7.38 5.18
CA THR A 119 7.27 -7.88 6.42
C THR A 119 6.65 -9.19 6.86
N VAL A 120 5.31 -9.25 6.90
CA VAL A 120 4.57 -10.47 7.28
C VAL A 120 4.89 -11.60 6.30
N ASN A 121 4.82 -11.35 5.00
CA ASN A 121 5.05 -12.38 3.99
C ASN A 121 6.48 -12.95 4.05
N VAL A 122 7.49 -12.11 4.28
CA VAL A 122 8.88 -12.58 4.46
C VAL A 122 9.01 -13.46 5.70
N VAL A 123 8.43 -13.07 6.83
CA VAL A 123 8.47 -13.87 8.06
C VAL A 123 7.74 -15.19 7.89
N ALA A 124 6.54 -15.16 7.29
CA ALA A 124 5.75 -16.35 6.98
C ALA A 124 6.54 -17.39 6.16
N VAL A 125 7.21 -16.94 5.09
CA VAL A 125 8.02 -17.82 4.22
C VAL A 125 9.20 -18.40 4.99
N ILE A 126 9.93 -17.59 5.76
CA ILE A 126 11.10 -18.06 6.53
C ILE A 126 10.70 -19.05 7.61
N VAL A 127 9.59 -18.81 8.32
CA VAL A 127 9.07 -19.74 9.34
C VAL A 127 8.63 -21.05 8.71
N ALA A 128 7.90 -21.00 7.60
CA ALA A 128 7.46 -22.20 6.88
C ALA A 128 8.66 -23.02 6.37
N PHE A 129 9.65 -22.35 5.77
CA PHE A 129 10.88 -22.99 5.30
C PHE A 129 11.67 -23.64 6.45
N THR A 130 11.88 -22.90 7.54
CA THR A 130 12.64 -23.41 8.69
C THR A 130 11.90 -24.54 9.40
N GLY A 131 10.57 -24.43 9.54
CA GLY A 131 9.73 -25.49 10.11
C GLY A 131 9.77 -26.78 9.28
N ALA A 132 9.71 -26.68 7.96
CA ALA A 132 9.82 -27.83 7.06
C ALA A 132 11.19 -28.51 7.16
N CYS A 133 12.28 -27.73 7.30
CA CYS A 133 13.63 -28.29 7.44
C CYS A 133 13.87 -29.00 8.79
N ILE A 134 13.25 -28.53 9.89
CA ILE A 134 13.54 -29.01 11.24
C ILE A 134 12.56 -30.10 11.70
N THR A 135 11.25 -29.90 11.48
CA THR A 135 10.20 -30.70 12.14
C THR A 135 9.48 -31.64 11.18
N GLN A 136 9.78 -31.61 9.88
CA GLN A 136 9.06 -32.29 8.78
C GLN A 136 7.55 -31.99 8.66
N ASP A 137 6.95 -31.36 9.66
CA ASP A 137 5.62 -30.75 9.64
C ASP A 137 5.72 -29.25 9.90
N SER A 138 5.05 -28.44 9.09
CA SER A 138 4.96 -26.99 9.31
C SER A 138 4.10 -26.71 10.55
N PRO A 139 4.55 -25.85 11.49
CA PRO A 139 3.79 -25.50 12.68
C PRO A 139 2.48 -24.74 12.37
N LEU A 140 2.35 -24.21 11.15
CA LEU A 140 1.18 -23.48 10.68
C LEU A 140 0.53 -24.26 9.53
N LYS A 141 -0.75 -24.63 9.71
CA LYS A 141 -1.54 -25.25 8.64
C LYS A 141 -1.81 -24.24 7.54
N ALA A 142 -1.82 -24.69 6.28
CA ALA A 142 -2.04 -23.81 5.12
C ALA A 142 -3.31 -22.93 5.24
N VAL A 143 -4.39 -23.49 5.83
CA VAL A 143 -5.64 -22.76 6.07
C VAL A 143 -5.48 -21.62 7.09
N GLN A 144 -4.66 -21.80 8.13
CA GLN A 144 -4.43 -20.77 9.15
C GLN A 144 -3.62 -19.61 8.58
N MET A 145 -2.63 -19.91 7.74
CA MET A 145 -1.85 -18.89 7.01
C MET A 145 -2.74 -18.05 6.09
N LEU A 146 -3.67 -18.70 5.38
CA LEU A 146 -4.62 -18.02 4.52
C LEU A 146 -5.53 -17.07 5.31
N TRP A 147 -6.09 -17.52 6.43
CA TRP A 147 -6.95 -16.69 7.27
C TRP A 147 -6.22 -15.50 7.87
N VAL A 148 -4.99 -15.68 8.34
CA VAL A 148 -4.17 -14.60 8.89
C VAL A 148 -3.87 -13.54 7.83
N ASN A 149 -3.46 -13.94 6.62
CA ASN A 149 -3.21 -12.99 5.54
C ASN A 149 -4.50 -12.27 5.13
N LEU A 150 -5.60 -12.98 4.91
CA LEU A 150 -6.86 -12.34 4.48
C LEU A 150 -7.36 -11.30 5.50
N ILE A 151 -7.34 -11.64 6.79
CA ILE A 151 -7.82 -10.76 7.85
C ILE A 151 -6.88 -9.56 8.02
N MET A 152 -5.56 -9.79 8.03
CA MET A 152 -4.59 -8.70 8.18
C MET A 152 -4.60 -7.73 7.00
N ASP A 153 -4.71 -8.23 5.77
CA ASP A 153 -4.81 -7.40 4.56
C ASP A 153 -6.04 -6.49 4.64
N THR A 154 -7.17 -7.05 5.08
CA THR A 154 -8.43 -6.31 5.20
C THR A 154 -8.32 -5.21 6.25
N PHE A 155 -7.86 -5.51 7.47
CA PHE A 155 -7.74 -4.50 8.53
C PHE A 155 -6.64 -3.47 8.25
N ALA A 156 -5.53 -3.88 7.65
CA ALA A 156 -4.48 -2.96 7.23
C ALA A 156 -4.98 -2.01 6.15
N SER A 157 -5.69 -2.51 5.13
CA SER A 157 -6.29 -1.66 4.09
C SER A 157 -7.29 -0.65 4.66
N LEU A 158 -8.09 -1.05 5.67
CA LEU A 158 -9.03 -0.18 6.34
C LEU A 158 -8.33 0.94 7.12
N ALA A 159 -7.28 0.61 7.88
CA ALA A 159 -6.51 1.60 8.63
C ALA A 159 -5.94 2.69 7.70
N LEU A 160 -5.46 2.29 6.53
CA LEU A 160 -4.87 3.20 5.54
C LEU A 160 -5.89 4.11 4.86
N ALA A 161 -7.11 3.64 4.67
CA ALA A 161 -8.20 4.47 4.15
C ALA A 161 -8.59 5.60 5.12
N THR A 162 -8.24 5.47 6.41
CA THR A 162 -8.65 6.40 7.46
C THR A 162 -7.58 7.43 7.87
N GLU A 163 -6.36 7.35 7.34
CA GLU A 163 -5.31 8.32 7.70
C GLU A 163 -5.60 9.70 7.08
N PRO A 164 -5.81 10.76 7.90
CA PRO A 164 -6.01 12.10 7.36
C PRO A 164 -4.71 12.70 6.83
N PRO A 165 -4.77 13.54 5.77
CA PRO A 165 -3.59 14.22 5.26
C PRO A 165 -3.06 15.25 6.27
N THR A 166 -1.74 15.45 6.28
CA THR A 166 -1.07 16.44 7.13
C THR A 166 -0.37 17.52 6.29
N ASP A 167 -0.30 18.75 6.78
CA ASP A 167 0.32 19.88 6.06
C ASP A 167 1.85 19.73 5.87
N SER A 168 2.49 18.89 6.70
CA SER A 168 3.89 18.53 6.54
C SER A 168 4.18 17.86 5.19
N LEU A 169 3.17 17.20 4.59
CA LEU A 169 3.25 16.56 3.28
C LEU A 169 3.52 17.56 2.16
N LEU A 170 3.16 18.84 2.31
CA LEU A 170 3.39 19.87 1.30
C LEU A 170 4.82 20.45 1.33
N LYS A 171 5.50 20.36 2.49
CA LYS A 171 6.85 20.94 2.67
C LYS A 171 7.96 20.12 2.01
N ARG A 172 7.71 18.84 1.71
CA ARG A 172 8.67 17.97 1.02
C ARG A 172 8.62 18.12 -0.50
N ARG A 173 9.74 17.83 -1.16
CA ARG A 173 9.82 17.73 -2.62
C ARG A 173 8.92 16.59 -3.14
N PRO A 174 8.32 16.72 -4.34
CA PRO A 174 7.48 15.67 -4.92
C PRO A 174 8.28 14.38 -5.17
N TYR A 175 7.59 13.25 -5.15
CA TYR A 175 8.18 11.97 -5.52
C TYR A 175 8.49 11.94 -7.01
N GLY A 176 9.65 11.39 -7.35
CA GLY A 176 10.08 11.22 -8.72
C GLY A 176 9.44 10.00 -9.35
N ARG A 177 9.11 10.05 -10.65
CA ARG A 177 8.45 8.94 -11.36
C ARG A 177 9.23 7.63 -11.33
N ASN A 178 10.57 7.73 -11.33
CA ASN A 178 11.48 6.58 -11.36
C ASN A 178 12.00 6.19 -9.96
N LYS A 179 11.44 6.77 -8.88
CA LYS A 179 11.86 6.35 -7.54
C LYS A 179 11.27 4.97 -7.24
N PRO A 180 12.07 4.01 -6.74
CA PRO A 180 11.56 2.72 -6.33
C PRO A 180 10.52 2.92 -5.21
N LEU A 181 9.42 2.18 -5.28
CA LEU A 181 8.34 2.22 -4.30
C LEU A 181 8.85 1.83 -2.89
N ILE A 182 9.79 0.88 -2.84
CA ILE A 182 10.46 0.46 -1.60
C ILE A 182 11.75 1.25 -1.43
N SER A 183 11.73 2.22 -0.51
CA SER A 183 12.92 3.00 -0.14
C SER A 183 13.90 2.16 0.70
N ARG A 184 15.18 2.53 0.69
CA ARG A 184 16.20 1.88 1.53
C ARG A 184 15.86 1.94 3.02
N THR A 185 15.27 3.04 3.48
CA THR A 185 14.82 3.19 4.87
C THR A 185 13.69 2.22 5.20
N MET A 186 12.73 2.07 4.28
CA MET A 186 11.63 1.11 4.40
C MET A 186 12.17 -0.33 4.45
N MET A 187 13.14 -0.67 3.59
CA MET A 187 13.80 -1.98 3.62
C MET A 187 14.51 -2.27 4.95
N LYS A 188 15.21 -1.28 5.51
CA LYS A 188 15.82 -1.40 6.85
C LYS A 188 14.78 -1.67 7.93
N ASN A 189 13.64 -0.98 7.89
CA ASN A 189 12.55 -1.21 8.84
C ASN A 189 11.94 -2.61 8.67
N ILE A 190 11.68 -3.04 7.43
CA ILE A 190 11.18 -4.39 7.11
C ILE A 190 12.11 -5.45 7.69
N LEU A 191 13.41 -5.36 7.40
CA LEU A 191 14.39 -6.32 7.89
C LEU A 191 14.50 -6.32 9.43
N GLY A 192 14.49 -5.13 10.05
CA GLY A 192 14.52 -5.01 11.51
C GLY A 192 13.31 -5.68 12.19
N HIS A 193 12.10 -5.41 11.69
CA HIS A 193 10.88 -6.03 12.20
C HIS A 193 10.82 -7.53 11.91
N ALA A 194 11.26 -7.96 10.71
CA ALA A 194 11.29 -9.38 10.35
C ALA A 194 12.23 -10.17 11.27
N VAL A 195 13.45 -9.66 11.53
CA VAL A 195 14.41 -10.29 12.45
C VAL A 195 13.84 -10.36 13.86
N TYR A 196 13.19 -9.30 14.34
CA TYR A 196 12.54 -9.30 15.66
C TYR A 196 11.44 -10.37 15.76
N GLN A 197 10.52 -10.41 14.79
CA GLN A 197 9.43 -11.39 14.76
C GLN A 197 9.97 -12.82 14.67
N LEU A 198 10.95 -13.08 13.82
CA LEU A 198 11.60 -14.39 13.71
C LEU A 198 12.28 -14.81 15.01
N SER A 199 12.99 -13.88 15.67
CA SER A 199 13.65 -14.16 16.95
C SER A 199 12.65 -14.56 18.02
N VAL A 200 11.51 -13.86 18.11
CA VAL A 200 10.43 -14.19 19.05
C VAL A 200 9.79 -15.53 18.71
N ILE A 201 9.49 -15.79 17.43
CA ILE A 201 8.87 -17.05 17.00
C ILE A 201 9.80 -18.23 17.26
N PHE A 202 11.07 -18.14 16.86
CA PHE A 202 12.05 -19.19 17.14
C PHE A 202 12.28 -19.37 18.63
N PHE A 203 12.38 -18.29 19.41
CA PHE A 203 12.45 -18.41 20.86
C PHE A 203 11.25 -19.16 21.44
N LEU A 204 10.03 -18.85 21.00
CA LEU A 204 8.83 -19.57 21.46
C LEU A 204 8.80 -21.04 21.03
N VAL A 205 9.27 -21.34 19.82
CA VAL A 205 9.33 -22.72 19.29
C VAL A 205 10.38 -23.55 20.02
N PHE A 206 11.59 -23.02 20.26
CA PHE A 206 12.69 -23.75 20.89
C PHE A 206 12.68 -23.70 22.43
N ALA A 207 12.31 -22.56 23.03
CA ALA A 207 12.21 -22.39 24.48
C ALA A 207 10.84 -22.80 25.03
N GLY A 208 9.92 -23.27 24.19
CA GLY A 208 8.69 -23.94 24.60
C GLY A 208 8.93 -25.32 25.25
N GLU A 209 10.13 -25.90 25.11
CA GLU A 209 10.51 -27.19 25.70
C GLU A 209 11.63 -27.12 26.76
N PRO A 210 11.45 -26.36 27.85
CA PRO A 210 11.99 -26.84 29.11
C PRO A 210 10.93 -26.75 30.22
N ARG A 211 10.44 -27.93 30.63
CA ARG A 211 9.55 -28.23 31.77
C ARG A 211 8.05 -28.15 31.52
N GLY A 212 7.48 -29.29 31.11
CA GLY A 212 6.06 -29.59 31.27
C GLY A 212 5.71 -30.83 30.48
N GLY A 213 5.73 -32.00 31.12
CA GLY A 213 5.51 -33.30 30.48
C GLY A 213 4.10 -33.49 29.90
N TRP A 214 3.81 -32.87 28.76
CA TRP A 214 2.53 -33.00 28.03
C TRP A 214 2.70 -33.45 26.57
N GLY A 215 3.91 -33.87 26.16
CA GLY A 215 4.15 -34.48 24.84
C GLY A 215 4.18 -36.03 24.83
N ARG A 216 4.29 -36.67 26.00
CA ARG A 216 4.36 -38.15 26.10
C ARG A 216 3.02 -38.84 26.39
N GLY A 217 1.98 -38.09 26.76
CA GLY A 217 0.66 -38.68 27.05
C GLY A 217 -0.16 -39.01 25.80
N GLN A 218 -0.08 -38.19 24.74
CA GLN A 218 -0.91 -38.39 23.53
C GLN A 218 -0.37 -39.44 22.56
N ARG A 219 0.94 -39.72 22.56
CA ARG A 219 1.51 -40.76 21.69
C ARG A 219 1.15 -42.18 22.17
N VAL A 220 0.98 -42.39 23.48
CA VAL A 220 0.68 -43.71 24.05
C VAL A 220 -0.83 -44.01 24.04
N GLU A 221 -1.69 -42.99 24.16
CA GLU A 221 -3.15 -43.18 24.09
C GLU A 221 -3.61 -43.56 22.67
N CYS A 222 -3.02 -42.95 21.64
CA CYS A 222 -3.38 -43.22 20.24
C CYS A 222 -2.96 -44.63 19.77
N GLU A 223 -1.84 -45.17 20.26
CA GLU A 223 -1.43 -46.55 19.99
C GLU A 223 -2.27 -47.59 20.78
N ARG A 224 -2.76 -47.26 21.98
CA ARG A 224 -3.64 -48.16 22.75
C ARG A 224 -5.08 -48.18 22.23
N GLU A 225 -5.59 -47.05 21.74
CA GLU A 225 -6.95 -46.99 21.19
C GLU A 225 -7.06 -47.66 19.81
N MET A 226 -6.00 -47.72 19.01
CA MET A 226 -6.00 -48.44 17.73
C MET A 226 -5.80 -49.96 17.84
N GLY A 227 -5.32 -50.46 18.98
CA GLY A 227 -5.11 -51.91 19.21
C GLY A 227 -6.30 -52.66 19.82
N GLN A 228 -7.28 -51.96 20.40
CA GLN A 228 -8.41 -52.56 21.11
C GLN A 228 -9.68 -51.70 20.99
N ARG A 229 -10.51 -51.94 19.97
CA ARG A 229 -11.97 -52.16 20.15
C ARG A 229 -12.70 -52.44 18.82
N PRO A 230 -13.65 -53.38 18.82
CA PRO A 230 -14.51 -53.68 17.67
C PRO A 230 -15.61 -52.62 17.50
N ALA A 231 -16.13 -52.54 16.28
CA ALA A 231 -17.15 -51.61 15.83
C ALA A 231 -18.45 -51.72 16.63
N GLN A 232 -18.75 -50.73 17.48
CA GLN A 232 -20.09 -50.21 17.82
C GLN A 232 -19.94 -49.28 19.02
N GLU A 233 -20.11 -47.96 18.82
CA GLU A 233 -20.77 -47.00 19.72
C GLU A 233 -20.48 -45.56 19.23
N GLU A 234 -21.13 -45.14 18.14
CA GLU A 234 -20.88 -43.86 17.46
C GLU A 234 -21.86 -42.73 17.82
N LYS A 235 -22.53 -42.76 18.99
CA LYS A 235 -23.55 -41.75 19.32
C LYS A 235 -23.42 -41.23 20.75
N GLY A 236 -22.52 -40.26 20.95
CA GLY A 236 -22.58 -39.45 22.18
C GLY A 236 -21.37 -38.59 22.55
N ALA A 237 -20.18 -38.82 21.99
CA ALA A 237 -18.95 -38.19 22.49
C ALA A 237 -18.50 -36.91 21.73
N GLY A 238 -19.18 -36.52 20.66
CA GLY A 238 -18.75 -35.40 19.79
C GLY A 238 -18.91 -33.98 20.37
N SER A 239 -19.66 -33.80 21.46
CA SER A 239 -20.03 -32.45 21.95
C SER A 239 -19.19 -31.92 23.11
N ARG A 240 -18.29 -32.72 23.72
CA ARG A 240 -17.53 -32.31 24.92
C ARG A 240 -16.02 -32.15 24.75
N LEU A 241 -15.43 -32.59 23.65
CA LEU A 241 -13.98 -32.47 23.39
C LEU A 241 -13.59 -31.21 22.60
N SER A 242 -14.53 -30.53 21.95
CA SER A 242 -14.28 -29.32 21.15
C SER A 242 -14.04 -28.05 21.99
N GLN A 243 -14.42 -28.03 23.28
CA GLN A 243 -14.42 -26.79 24.08
C GLN A 243 -13.18 -26.56 24.99
N ARG A 244 -12.27 -27.53 25.17
CA ARG A 244 -11.16 -27.40 26.14
C ARG A 244 -9.76 -27.23 25.55
N GLY A 245 -9.55 -27.49 24.26
CA GLY A 245 -8.24 -27.33 23.59
C GLY A 245 -7.98 -25.94 22.99
N ASP A 246 -9.03 -25.14 22.79
CA ASP A 246 -8.98 -23.94 21.92
C ASP A 246 -8.67 -22.61 22.65
N SER A 247 -8.46 -22.62 23.97
CA SER A 247 -8.47 -21.36 24.75
C SER A 247 -7.10 -20.73 25.04
N ILE A 248 -5.98 -21.44 24.89
CA ILE A 248 -4.66 -20.92 25.32
C ILE A 248 -3.78 -20.47 24.15
N PHE A 249 -3.79 -21.19 23.02
CA PHE A 249 -2.99 -20.82 21.85
C PHE A 249 -3.60 -19.63 21.09
N THR A 250 -4.93 -19.66 20.90
CA THR A 250 -5.69 -18.57 20.29
C THR A 250 -5.58 -17.27 21.08
N ARG A 251 -5.54 -17.33 22.42
CA ARG A 251 -5.33 -16.14 23.28
C ARG A 251 -3.91 -15.58 23.22
N ARG A 252 -2.89 -16.40 22.95
CA ARG A 252 -1.49 -15.96 22.90
C ARG A 252 -1.09 -15.36 21.54
N VAL A 253 -1.67 -15.84 20.45
CA VAL A 253 -1.53 -15.21 19.13
C VAL A 253 -2.29 -13.89 19.07
N HIS A 254 -3.48 -13.82 19.71
CA HIS A 254 -4.23 -12.56 19.81
C HIS A 254 -3.50 -11.47 20.63
N LEU A 255 -2.72 -11.86 21.64
CA LEU A 255 -1.93 -10.93 22.45
C LEU A 255 -0.79 -10.27 21.65
N CYS A 256 -0.26 -10.94 20.62
CA CYS A 256 0.78 -10.37 19.76
C CYS A 256 0.20 -9.32 18.78
N SER A 257 -1.02 -9.54 18.26
CA SER A 257 -1.73 -8.50 17.49
C SER A 257 -2.13 -7.31 18.37
N HIS A 258 -2.48 -7.53 19.65
CA HIS A 258 -2.85 -6.45 20.56
C HIS A 258 -1.66 -5.60 21.02
N ALA A 259 -0.44 -6.17 21.08
CA ALA A 259 0.77 -5.42 21.40
C ALA A 259 1.18 -4.45 20.28
N ALA A 260 0.94 -4.80 19.01
CA ALA A 260 1.26 -3.90 17.89
C ALA A 260 0.38 -2.63 17.87
N VAL A 261 -0.89 -2.74 18.31
CA VAL A 261 -1.82 -1.61 18.41
C VAL A 261 -1.51 -0.70 19.62
N HIS A 262 -0.94 -1.24 20.70
CA HIS A 262 -0.71 -0.50 21.95
C HIS A 262 0.59 0.30 21.99
N TYR A 263 1.55 0.07 21.06
CA TYR A 263 2.83 0.80 20.98
C TYR A 263 2.84 1.95 19.97
N GLY A 264 1.67 2.43 19.53
CA GLY A 264 1.58 3.64 18.69
C GLY A 264 2.26 3.49 17.33
N ILE A 265 2.13 2.31 16.71
CA ILE A 265 2.49 2.06 15.31
C ILE A 265 1.18 1.98 14.48
N LEU A 266 0.38 3.04 14.61
CA LEU A 266 -0.64 3.50 13.69
C LEU A 266 -0.32 4.97 13.44
#